data_AF-A0ABD3JQD6-F1
#
_entry.id   AF-A0ABD3JQD6-F1
#
_cell.length_a   1.000
_cell.length_b   1.000
_cell.length_c   1.000
_cell.angle_alpha   90.00
_cell.angle_beta   90.00
_cell.angle_gamma   90.00
#
_symmetry.space_group_name_H-M   'P 1'
#
loop_
_entity.id
_entity.type
_entity.pdbx_description
1 polymer ?
#
loop_
_entity_poly.entity_id
_entity_poly.type
_entity_poly.pdbx_seq_one_letter_code
_entity_poly.pdbx_strand_id
1 'polypeptide(L)'
;MYNVTCDSRTIETTVTDKAAAVEQWIRETLSLHARSLTIVGLDIEWRPDVIRWMSSKTATLQLCIDKRCPIAYINYAPELLKDLGGNPNFTFVGVEIDGDVDKLRVEYSLECAKHADVQELAKLRWPGRFRKPGLKDLALEVVGLVMDKPKHVSMSNWEARVLNVNQVEYACIDAYASYELGVSLL
;
A
#
# COMPACT_ATOMS: atom_id res chain seq x y z
N MET A 1 -14.86 10.18 -1.50
CA MET A 1 -13.79 10.70 -0.64
C MET A 1 -14.14 10.34 0.78
N TYR A 2 -13.19 9.80 1.53
CA TYR A 2 -13.33 9.40 2.92
C TYR A 2 -12.20 10.04 3.73
N ASN A 3 -12.47 10.30 5.01
CA ASN A 3 -11.47 10.72 5.98
C ASN A 3 -11.30 9.57 6.97
N VAL A 4 -10.22 8.81 6.82
CA VAL A 4 -9.90 7.70 7.71
C VAL A 4 -9.07 8.25 8.87
N THR A 5 -9.42 7.90 10.11
CA THR A 5 -8.66 8.34 11.29
C THR A 5 -7.88 7.16 11.88
N CYS A 6 -6.57 7.31 12.02
CA CYS A 6 -5.69 6.36 12.68
C CYS A 6 -4.83 7.10 13.71
N ASP A 7 -4.93 6.72 14.98
CA ASP A 7 -4.17 7.33 16.08
C ASP A 7 -4.23 8.88 16.10
N SER A 8 -5.45 9.43 16.02
CA SER A 8 -5.71 10.89 15.91
C SER A 8 -5.16 11.57 14.65
N ARG A 9 -4.64 10.82 13.68
CA ARG A 9 -4.19 11.32 12.38
C ARG A 9 -5.30 11.07 11.35
N THR A 10 -5.70 12.10 10.62
CA THR A 10 -6.66 11.97 9.51
C THR A 10 -5.93 11.78 8.20
N ILE A 11 -6.32 10.76 7.45
CA ILE A 11 -5.80 10.38 6.13
C ILE A 11 -6.94 10.55 5.13
N GLU A 12 -6.68 11.29 4.06
CA GLU A 12 -7.58 11.50 2.94
C GLU A 12 -7.49 10.31 1.98
N THR A 13 -8.58 9.57 1.85
CA THR A 13 -8.63 8.44 0.92
C THR A 13 -9.77 8.59 -0.08
N THR A 14 -9.56 8.07 -1.27
CA THR A 14 -10.59 7.95 -2.30
C THR A 14 -10.53 6.56 -2.87
N VAL A 15 -11.66 5.85 -2.80
CA VAL A 15 -11.87 4.58 -3.49
C VAL A 15 -12.36 4.91 -4.90
N THR A 16 -11.73 4.33 -5.92
CA THR A 16 -12.10 4.59 -7.31
C THR A 16 -12.03 3.34 -8.18
N ASP A 17 -13.08 3.16 -8.99
CA ASP A 17 -13.16 2.24 -10.13
C ASP A 17 -12.94 2.96 -11.46
N LYS A 18 -12.58 4.25 -11.43
CA LYS A 18 -12.37 5.09 -12.61
C LYS A 18 -10.88 5.26 -12.89
N ALA A 19 -10.45 4.79 -14.07
CA ALA A 19 -9.11 5.00 -14.60
C ALA A 19 -8.67 6.48 -14.53
N ALA A 20 -9.55 7.39 -14.94
CA ALA A 20 -9.25 8.83 -14.97
C ALA A 20 -8.94 9.44 -13.61
N ALA A 21 -9.54 8.94 -12.53
CA ALA A 21 -9.24 9.44 -11.18
C ALA A 21 -7.86 8.95 -10.71
N VAL A 22 -7.49 7.71 -11.05
CA VAL A 22 -6.14 7.20 -10.78
C VAL A 22 -5.11 7.95 -11.63
N GLU A 23 -5.42 8.20 -12.91
CA GLU A 23 -4.58 9.00 -13.80
C GLU A 23 -4.30 10.39 -13.23
N GLN A 24 -5.35 11.07 -12.80
CA GLN A 24 -5.24 12.40 -12.24
C GLN A 24 -4.34 12.39 -11.00
N TRP A 25 -4.54 11.44 -10.08
CA TRP A 25 -3.70 11.33 -8.89
C TRP A 25 -2.23 11.06 -9.26
N ILE A 26 -1.95 10.18 -10.22
CA ILE A 26 -0.59 9.88 -10.67
C ILE A 26 0.07 11.12 -11.29
N ARG A 27 -0.64 11.82 -12.19
CA ARG A 27 -0.11 13.05 -12.83
C ARG A 27 0.19 14.13 -11.80
N GLU A 28 -0.69 14.33 -10.82
CA GLU A 28 -0.48 15.24 -9.72
C GLU A 28 0.75 14.83 -8.90
N THR A 29 0.86 13.56 -8.52
CA THR A 29 2.00 13.02 -7.76
C THR A 29 3.32 13.19 -8.50
N LEU A 30 3.38 12.81 -9.79
CA LEU A 30 4.56 12.99 -10.62
C LEU A 30 4.96 14.48 -10.73
N SER A 31 3.98 15.38 -10.85
CA SER A 31 4.24 16.83 -10.92
C SER A 31 4.74 17.40 -9.60
N LEU A 32 4.11 17.04 -8.48
CA LEU A 32 4.46 17.53 -7.14
C LEU A 32 5.84 17.04 -6.69
N HIS A 33 6.21 15.82 -7.10
CA HIS A 33 7.42 15.14 -6.65
C HIS A 33 8.48 14.99 -7.75
N ALA A 34 8.39 15.74 -8.84
CA ALA A 34 9.25 15.61 -10.03
C ALA A 34 10.77 15.71 -9.73
N ARG A 35 11.15 16.34 -8.61
CA ARG A 35 12.55 16.61 -8.23
C ARG A 35 12.90 16.08 -6.83
N SER A 36 12.05 15.25 -6.23
CA SER A 36 12.28 14.69 -4.90
C SER A 36 12.31 13.18 -4.94
N LEU A 37 13.24 12.59 -4.19
CA LEU A 37 13.11 11.18 -3.80
C LEU A 37 11.88 11.07 -2.91
N THR A 38 10.96 10.18 -3.26
CA THR A 38 9.63 10.12 -2.67
C THR A 38 9.33 8.69 -2.25
N ILE A 39 8.94 8.52 -1.00
CA ILE A 39 8.50 7.23 -0.46
C ILE A 39 7.01 7.07 -0.77
N VAL A 40 6.62 5.87 -1.18
CA VAL A 40 5.22 5.52 -1.46
C VAL A 40 4.88 4.27 -0.68
N GLY A 41 4.00 4.39 0.30
CA GLY A 41 3.42 3.21 0.95
C GLY A 41 2.59 2.43 -0.07
N LEU A 42 2.80 1.13 -0.17
CA LEU A 42 2.08 0.25 -1.09
C LEU A 42 1.49 -0.92 -0.30
N ASP A 43 0.27 -1.28 -0.65
CA ASP A 43 -0.38 -2.52 -0.24
C ASP A 43 -1.29 -3.01 -1.37
N ILE A 44 -1.61 -4.29 -1.38
CA ILE A 44 -2.59 -4.87 -2.29
C ILE A 44 -3.47 -5.87 -1.55
N GLU A 45 -4.72 -6.00 -1.99
CA GLU A 45 -5.67 -6.93 -1.37
C GLU A 45 -6.41 -7.75 -2.42
N TRP A 46 -6.73 -8.99 -2.06
CA TRP A 46 -7.41 -9.96 -2.91
C TRP A 46 -8.35 -10.85 -2.09
N ARG A 47 -9.33 -11.46 -2.76
CA ARG A 47 -10.22 -12.41 -2.08
C ARG A 47 -9.41 -13.61 -1.59
N PRO A 48 -9.50 -14.01 -0.31
CA PRO A 48 -8.78 -15.19 0.15
C PRO A 48 -9.23 -16.47 -0.56
N ASP A 49 -8.27 -17.28 -0.96
CA ASP A 49 -8.54 -18.58 -1.56
C ASP A 49 -8.98 -19.59 -0.50
N VAL A 50 -10.05 -20.33 -0.81
CA VAL A 50 -10.51 -21.47 0.01
C VAL A 50 -9.53 -22.65 -0.11
N ILE A 51 -8.79 -22.70 -1.21
CA ILE A 51 -7.93 -23.82 -1.60
C ILE A 51 -6.49 -23.32 -1.76
N ARG A 52 -5.54 -23.97 -1.09
CA ARG A 52 -4.14 -23.50 -0.95
C ARG A 52 -3.35 -23.32 -2.26
N TRP A 53 -3.73 -23.98 -3.35
CA TRP A 53 -3.04 -23.88 -4.65
C TRP A 53 -3.70 -22.87 -5.59
N MET A 54 -4.83 -22.27 -5.20
CA MET A 54 -5.40 -21.15 -5.93
C MET A 54 -4.64 -19.88 -5.56
N SER A 55 -4.61 -18.95 -6.51
CA SER A 55 -4.11 -17.59 -6.32
C SER A 55 -5.15 -16.66 -6.90
N SER A 56 -6.02 -16.14 -6.05
CA SER A 56 -6.99 -15.11 -6.41
C SER A 56 -6.26 -13.87 -6.90
N LYS A 57 -6.80 -13.25 -7.95
CA LYS A 57 -6.20 -12.05 -8.55
C LYS A 57 -6.24 -10.88 -7.58
N THR A 58 -5.28 -9.97 -7.71
CA THR A 58 -5.34 -8.70 -7.00
C THR A 58 -6.65 -7.98 -7.31
N ALA A 59 -7.37 -7.55 -6.29
CA ALA A 59 -8.62 -6.83 -6.44
C ALA A 59 -8.40 -5.32 -6.34
N THR A 60 -7.54 -4.91 -5.39
CA THR A 60 -7.29 -3.50 -5.08
C THR A 60 -5.81 -3.23 -4.90
N LEU A 61 -5.42 -2.01 -5.26
CA LEU A 61 -4.10 -1.44 -5.01
C LEU A 61 -4.27 -0.20 -4.15
N GLN A 62 -3.48 -0.09 -3.09
CA GLN A 62 -3.41 1.08 -2.25
C GLN A 62 -2.04 1.72 -2.38
N LEU A 63 -2.04 3.04 -2.56
CA LEU A 63 -0.83 3.84 -2.56
C LEU A 63 -0.97 4.93 -1.52
N CYS A 64 0.10 5.29 -0.82
CA CYS A 64 0.08 6.35 0.17
C CYS A 64 1.31 7.24 0.05
N ILE A 65 1.09 8.55 -0.03
CA ILE A 65 2.11 9.60 0.10
C ILE A 65 1.55 10.64 1.06
N ASP A 66 2.30 10.95 2.11
CA ASP A 66 1.85 11.78 3.23
C ASP A 66 0.51 11.28 3.80
N LYS A 67 -0.54 12.10 3.70
CA LYS A 67 -1.89 11.79 4.16
C LYS A 67 -2.85 11.54 3.00
N ARG A 68 -2.35 11.30 1.78
CA ARG A 68 -3.16 11.02 0.59
C ARG A 68 -3.02 9.53 0.26
N CYS A 69 -4.11 8.78 0.42
CA CYS A 69 -4.11 7.33 0.20
C CYS A 69 -5.21 6.89 -0.78
N PRO A 70 -5.04 7.02 -2.10
CA PRO A 70 -5.99 6.44 -3.04
C PRO A 70 -6.05 4.91 -2.94
N ILE A 71 -7.26 4.38 -3.07
CA ILE A 71 -7.53 2.95 -3.20
C ILE A 71 -8.13 2.73 -4.59
N ALA A 72 -7.41 2.03 -5.46
CA ALA A 72 -7.86 1.74 -6.81
C ALA A 72 -8.32 0.30 -6.93
N TYR A 73 -9.45 0.06 -7.58
CA TYR A 73 -9.75 -1.27 -8.12
C TYR A 73 -8.80 -1.53 -9.30
N ILE A 74 -7.90 -2.50 -9.15
CA ILE A 74 -6.70 -2.56 -9.99
C ILE A 74 -6.99 -2.82 -11.48
N ASN A 75 -8.09 -3.51 -11.78
CA ASN A 75 -8.52 -3.81 -13.15
C ASN A 75 -8.78 -2.55 -14.00
N TYR A 76 -8.88 -1.37 -13.39
CA TYR A 76 -9.20 -0.12 -14.07
C TYR A 76 -8.01 0.81 -14.27
N ALA A 77 -6.81 0.50 -13.75
CA ALA A 77 -5.70 1.48 -13.76
C ALA A 77 -4.27 0.97 -14.09
N PRO A 78 -4.04 -0.23 -14.66
CA PRO A 78 -2.69 -0.82 -14.71
C PRO A 78 -1.70 -0.02 -15.58
N GLU A 79 -2.14 0.56 -16.70
CA GLU A 79 -1.23 1.20 -17.66
C GLU A 79 -0.60 2.48 -17.10
N LEU A 80 -1.35 3.26 -16.34
CA LEU A 80 -0.92 4.57 -15.84
C LEU A 80 -0.01 4.44 -14.63
N LEU A 81 -0.14 3.34 -13.89
CA LEU A 81 0.72 3.03 -12.76
C LEU A 81 2.14 2.66 -13.20
N LYS A 82 2.37 2.30 -14.46
CA LYS A 82 3.70 2.00 -15.01
C LYS A 82 4.63 3.20 -14.99
N ASP A 83 4.12 4.40 -15.29
CA ASP A 83 4.93 5.64 -15.28
C ASP A 83 5.43 5.97 -13.88
N LEU A 84 4.57 5.78 -12.86
CA LEU A 84 4.95 5.97 -11.47
C LEU A 84 5.91 4.86 -11.01
N GLY A 85 5.56 3.62 -11.33
CA GLY A 85 6.24 2.41 -10.94
C GLY A 85 7.66 2.26 -11.46
N GLY A 86 7.89 2.69 -12.71
CA GLY A 86 9.21 2.69 -13.35
C GLY A 86 10.09 3.90 -13.01
N ASN A 87 9.56 4.89 -12.29
CA ASN A 87 10.29 6.12 -12.01
C ASN A 87 11.26 5.94 -10.81
N PRO A 88 12.58 6.10 -11.00
CA PRO A 88 13.58 5.84 -9.95
C PRO A 88 13.53 6.82 -8.77
N ASN A 89 12.79 7.93 -8.90
CA ASN A 89 12.57 8.88 -7.81
C ASN A 89 11.60 8.33 -6.76
N PHE A 90 10.76 7.36 -7.12
CA PHE A 90 9.77 6.79 -6.21
C PHE A 90 10.28 5.47 -5.63
N THR A 91 10.18 5.30 -4.32
CA THR A 91 10.52 4.06 -3.62
C THR A 91 9.27 3.52 -2.97
N PHE A 92 8.80 2.37 -3.44
CA PHE A 92 7.63 1.69 -2.89
C PHE A 92 8.01 0.91 -1.65
N VAL A 93 7.24 1.03 -0.57
CA VAL A 93 7.55 0.42 0.72
C VAL A 93 6.34 -0.32 1.28
N GLY A 94 6.60 -1.44 1.93
CA GLY A 94 5.60 -2.34 2.49
C GLY A 94 6.27 -3.47 3.30
N VAL A 95 5.46 -4.29 3.97
CA VAL A 95 5.93 -5.50 4.65
C VAL A 95 5.74 -6.69 3.72
N GLU A 96 6.79 -7.49 3.51
CA GLU A 96 6.81 -8.57 2.52
C GLU A 96 6.52 -8.08 1.09
N ILE A 97 6.93 -6.83 0.78
CA ILE A 97 6.57 -6.10 -0.44
C ILE A 97 7.02 -6.79 -1.73
N ASP A 98 8.08 -7.59 -1.69
CA ASP A 98 8.53 -8.36 -2.86
C ASP A 98 7.39 -9.25 -3.40
N GLY A 99 6.57 -9.82 -2.52
CA GLY A 99 5.42 -10.64 -2.91
C GLY A 99 4.35 -9.82 -3.65
N ASP A 100 4.07 -8.62 -3.16
CA ASP A 100 3.09 -7.72 -3.77
C ASP A 100 3.57 -7.21 -5.13
N VAL A 101 4.82 -6.77 -5.20
CA VAL A 101 5.47 -6.30 -6.43
C VAL A 101 5.51 -7.42 -7.47
N ASP A 102 5.87 -8.64 -7.07
CA ASP A 102 5.89 -9.79 -7.96
C ASP A 102 4.50 -10.13 -8.51
N LYS A 103 3.48 -10.09 -7.64
CA LYS A 103 2.09 -10.31 -8.04
C LYS A 103 1.60 -9.23 -9.02
N LEU A 104 1.85 -7.97 -8.72
CA LEU A 104 1.53 -6.82 -9.58
C LEU A 104 2.20 -6.92 -10.96
N ARG A 105 3.48 -7.29 -10.97
CA ARG A 105 4.26 -7.48 -12.20
C ARG A 105 3.71 -8.63 -13.05
N VAL A 106 3.44 -9.79 -12.45
CA VAL A 106 2.94 -10.97 -13.17
C VAL A 106 1.52 -10.77 -13.67
N GLU A 107 0.64 -10.19 -12.86
CA GLU A 107 -0.79 -10.09 -13.18
C GLU A 107 -1.15 -8.86 -14.04
N TYR A 108 -0.41 -7.77 -13.89
CA TYR A 108 -0.77 -6.47 -14.48
C TYR A 108 0.36 -5.80 -15.26
N SER A 109 1.56 -6.42 -15.33
CA SER A 109 2.76 -5.79 -15.91
C SER A 109 3.07 -4.42 -15.29
N LEU A 110 2.75 -4.28 -14.00
CA LEU A 110 3.03 -3.09 -13.21
C LEU A 110 4.35 -3.32 -12.47
N GLU A 111 5.34 -2.50 -12.79
CA GLU A 111 6.65 -2.56 -12.14
C GLU A 111 6.68 -1.62 -10.94
N CYS A 112 7.30 -2.04 -9.84
CA CYS A 112 7.74 -1.13 -8.78
C CYS A 112 9.27 -1.17 -8.80
N ALA A 113 9.89 -0.47 -9.76
CA ALA A 113 11.30 -0.64 -10.10
C ALA A 113 12.24 -0.42 -8.89
N LYS A 114 11.85 0.47 -7.98
CA LYS A 114 12.52 0.67 -6.70
C LYS A 114 11.54 0.41 -5.56
N HIS A 115 11.77 -0.66 -4.82
CA HIS A 115 11.01 -1.00 -3.62
C HIS A 115 11.95 -1.39 -2.48
N ALA A 116 11.45 -1.28 -1.25
CA ALA A 116 12.18 -1.68 -0.05
C ALA A 116 11.23 -2.23 1.01
N ASP A 117 11.61 -3.38 1.57
CA ASP A 117 10.84 -4.03 2.62
C ASP A 117 11.11 -3.38 3.99
N VAL A 118 10.07 -2.84 4.64
CA VAL A 118 10.22 -2.13 5.93
C VAL A 118 10.57 -3.09 7.08
N GLN A 119 10.21 -4.37 6.98
CA GLN A 119 10.62 -5.42 7.92
C GLN A 119 12.12 -5.68 7.81
N GLU A 120 12.67 -5.75 6.59
CA GLU A 120 14.11 -5.90 6.36
C GLU A 120 14.89 -4.67 6.80
N LEU A 121 14.42 -3.47 6.45
CA LEU A 121 15.03 -2.21 6.87
C LEU A 121 15.06 -2.08 8.40
N ALA A 122 13.98 -2.45 9.09
CA ALA A 122 13.94 -2.45 10.55
C ALA A 122 14.94 -3.44 11.16
N LYS A 123 15.08 -4.65 10.59
CA LYS A 123 16.08 -5.64 11.04
C LYS A 123 17.50 -5.15 10.81
N LEU A 124 17.76 -4.47 9.70
CA LEU A 124 19.07 -3.90 9.38
C LEU A 124 19.43 -2.78 10.36
N ARG A 125 18.48 -1.90 10.68
CA ARG A 125 18.69 -0.78 11.60
C ARG A 125 18.83 -1.21 13.06
N TRP A 126 18.13 -2.28 13.47
CA TRP A 126 18.21 -2.83 14.82
C TRP A 126 18.44 -4.36 14.80
N PRO A 127 19.69 -4.79 14.53
CA PRO A 127 20.02 -6.21 14.47
C PRO A 127 19.65 -6.96 15.75
N GLY A 128 18.94 -8.09 15.61
CA GLY A 128 18.53 -8.96 16.71
C GLY A 128 17.30 -8.51 17.50
N ARG A 129 16.80 -7.28 17.30
CA ARG A 129 15.58 -6.81 17.97
C ARG A 129 14.31 -7.43 17.40
N PHE A 130 14.26 -7.56 16.07
CA PHE A 130 13.09 -8.01 15.34
C PHE A 130 13.32 -9.39 14.72
N ARG A 131 12.42 -10.35 15.00
CA ARG A 131 12.46 -11.68 14.36
C ARG A 131 11.72 -11.70 13.03
N LYS A 132 10.39 -11.54 13.08
CA LYS A 132 9.50 -11.43 11.92
C LYS A 132 8.30 -10.55 12.30
N PRO A 133 8.53 -9.25 12.57
CA PRO A 133 7.47 -8.37 13.05
C PRO A 133 6.46 -8.11 11.93
N GLY A 134 5.17 -8.07 12.28
CA GLY A 134 4.13 -7.65 11.35
C GLY A 134 4.10 -6.13 11.21
N LEU A 135 3.32 -5.64 10.24
CA LEU A 135 3.14 -4.19 10.02
C LEU A 135 2.66 -3.47 11.29
N LYS A 136 1.67 -4.02 12.01
CA LYS A 136 1.16 -3.44 13.26
C LYS A 136 2.25 -3.30 14.33
N ASP A 137 3.11 -4.30 14.47
CA ASP A 137 4.18 -4.30 15.48
C ASP A 137 5.24 -3.25 15.12
N LEU A 138 5.65 -3.20 13.84
CA LEU A 138 6.59 -2.19 13.35
C LEU A 138 6.03 -0.77 13.47
N ALA A 139 4.77 -0.57 13.07
CA ALA A 139 4.11 0.73 13.14
C ALA A 139 4.11 1.28 14.56
N LEU A 140 3.80 0.44 15.56
CA LEU A 140 3.86 0.83 16.96
C LEU A 140 5.29 1.08 17.43
N GLU A 141 6.22 0.16 17.16
CA GLU A 141 7.58 0.22 17.73
C GLU A 141 8.48 1.28 17.08
N VAL A 142 8.28 1.58 15.80
CA VAL A 142 9.16 2.46 15.02
C VAL A 142 8.59 3.88 14.91
N VAL A 143 7.29 4.02 14.64
CA VAL A 143 6.65 5.33 14.39
C VAL A 143 5.56 5.70 15.39
N GLY A 144 5.35 4.85 16.41
CA GLY A 144 4.38 5.09 17.48
C GLY A 144 2.92 5.03 17.02
N LEU A 145 2.65 4.47 15.84
CA LEU A 145 1.32 4.47 15.24
C LEU A 145 0.48 3.30 15.80
N VAL A 146 -0.58 3.63 16.53
CA VAL A 146 -1.52 2.63 17.04
C VAL A 146 -2.57 2.30 15.98
N MET A 147 -2.54 1.06 15.48
CA MET A 147 -3.48 0.58 14.47
C MET A 147 -4.06 -0.79 14.81
N ASP A 148 -5.25 -1.07 14.31
CA ASP A 148 -5.87 -2.38 14.36
C ASP A 148 -5.82 -3.08 13.00
N LYS A 149 -5.59 -4.40 13.04
CA LYS A 149 -5.62 -5.27 11.87
C LYS A 149 -6.64 -6.39 12.09
N PRO A 150 -7.95 -6.08 12.06
CA PRO A 150 -8.98 -7.09 12.27
C PRO A 150 -8.91 -8.16 11.18
N LYS A 151 -8.58 -9.39 11.58
CA LYS A 151 -8.44 -10.54 10.67
C LYS A 151 -9.71 -10.80 9.83
N HIS A 152 -10.89 -10.49 10.35
CA HIS A 152 -12.14 -10.66 9.60
C HIS A 152 -12.28 -9.69 8.42
N VAL A 153 -11.56 -8.55 8.43
CA VAL A 153 -11.51 -7.59 7.33
C VAL A 153 -10.43 -8.00 6.32
N SER A 154 -9.22 -8.32 6.78
CA SER A 154 -8.15 -8.78 5.88
C SER A 154 -8.53 -10.06 5.13
N MET A 155 -9.34 -10.93 5.76
CA MET A 155 -9.86 -12.16 5.16
C MET A 155 -11.24 -11.98 4.49
N SER A 156 -11.67 -10.75 4.22
CA SER A 156 -12.98 -10.46 3.63
C SER A 156 -12.96 -10.56 2.10
N ASN A 157 -14.11 -10.33 1.46
CA ASN A 157 -14.19 -10.31 0.00
C ASN A 157 -13.75 -8.96 -0.56
N TRP A 158 -12.47 -8.84 -0.95
CA TRP A 158 -11.92 -7.63 -1.57
C TRP A 158 -12.34 -7.42 -3.03
N GLU A 159 -12.92 -8.44 -3.68
CA GLU A 159 -13.52 -8.32 -5.03
C GLU A 159 -14.92 -7.68 -4.99
N ALA A 160 -15.39 -7.23 -3.82
CA ALA A 160 -16.67 -6.58 -3.69
C ALA A 160 -16.75 -5.33 -4.58
N ARG A 161 -17.84 -5.23 -5.36
CA ARG A 161 -18.11 -4.07 -6.24
C ARG A 161 -18.04 -2.73 -5.51
N VAL A 162 -18.36 -2.72 -4.22
CA VAL A 162 -18.23 -1.56 -3.33
C VAL A 162 -17.57 -2.05 -2.05
N LEU A 163 -16.40 -1.51 -1.72
CA LEU A 163 -15.74 -1.77 -0.44
C LEU A 163 -16.58 -1.18 0.69
N ASN A 164 -16.72 -1.93 1.78
CA ASN A 164 -17.34 -1.40 2.99
C ASN A 164 -16.36 -0.50 3.77
N VAL A 165 -16.88 0.27 4.73
CA VAL A 165 -16.08 1.24 5.50
C VAL A 165 -14.87 0.57 6.18
N ASN A 166 -15.05 -0.62 6.77
CA ASN A 166 -13.95 -1.31 7.44
C ASN A 166 -12.84 -1.72 6.46
N GLN A 167 -13.19 -2.14 5.25
CA GLN A 167 -12.22 -2.44 4.18
C GLN A 167 -11.47 -1.17 3.74
N VAL A 168 -12.19 -0.05 3.57
CA VAL A 168 -11.58 1.23 3.21
C VAL A 168 -10.62 1.70 4.30
N GLU A 169 -11.03 1.65 5.57
CA GLU A 169 -10.18 2.01 6.71
C GLU A 169 -8.95 1.11 6.80
N TYR A 170 -9.15 -0.21 6.74
CA TYR A 170 -8.06 -1.18 6.82
C TYR A 170 -7.00 -0.93 5.74
N ALA A 171 -7.43 -0.89 4.47
CA ALA A 171 -6.53 -0.75 3.33
C ALA A 171 -5.82 0.61 3.32
N CYS A 172 -6.52 1.68 3.74
CA CYS A 172 -5.94 3.01 3.89
C CYS A 172 -4.86 3.04 4.98
N ILE A 173 -5.13 2.42 6.14
CA ILE A 173 -4.20 2.44 7.27
C ILE A 173 -2.98 1.57 6.98
N ASP A 174 -3.13 0.42 6.32
CA ASP A 174 -2.00 -0.43 5.96
C ASP A 174 -1.02 0.29 5.03
N ALA A 175 -1.50 0.91 3.95
CA ALA A 175 -0.62 1.70 3.07
C ALA A 175 -0.02 2.93 3.77
N TYR A 176 -0.77 3.59 4.65
CA TYR A 176 -0.26 4.73 5.44
C TYR A 176 0.83 4.32 6.44
N ALA A 177 0.64 3.20 7.14
CA ALA A 177 1.63 2.67 8.06
C ALA A 177 2.93 2.28 7.33
N SER A 178 2.82 1.64 6.17
CA SER A 178 3.96 1.34 5.30
C SER A 178 4.70 2.61 4.88
N TYR A 179 3.97 3.66 4.48
CA TYR A 179 4.54 4.97 4.15
C TYR A 179 5.34 5.58 5.32
N GLU A 180 4.72 5.71 6.50
CA GLU A 180 5.37 6.29 7.69
C GLU A 180 6.62 5.50 8.10
N LEU A 181 6.56 4.17 8.02
CA LEU A 181 7.70 3.30 8.27
C LEU A 181 8.82 3.54 7.26
N GLY A 182 8.51 3.60 5.96
CA GLY A 182 9.50 3.88 4.93
C GLY A 182 10.17 5.25 5.13
N VAL A 183 9.41 6.29 5.44
CA VAL A 183 9.94 7.62 5.77
C VAL A 183 10.86 7.59 6.99
N SER A 184 10.58 6.75 7.99
CA SER A 184 11.42 6.62 9.18
C SER A 184 12.69 5.79 8.96
N LEU A 185 12.68 4.86 8.01
CA LEU A 185 13.69 3.82 7.86
C LEU A 185 14.69 4.08 6.72
N LEU A 186 14.31 4.88 5.72
CA LEU A 186 15.13 5.29 4.58
C LEU A 186 15.66 6.72 4.74
#